data_AF-A0A5E3XFV5-F1
#
_entry.id   AF-A0A5E3XFV5-F1
#
_cell.length_a   1.000
_cell.length_b   1.000
_cell.length_c   1.000
_cell.angle_alpha   90.00
_cell.angle_beta   90.00
_cell.angle_gamma   90.00
#
_symmetry.space_group_name_H-M   'P 1'
#
loop_
_entity.id
_entity.type
_entity.pdbx_description
1 polymer ?
#
loop_
_entity_poly.entity_id
_entity_poly.type
_entity_poly.pdbx_seq_one_letter_code
_entity_poly.pdbx_strand_id
1 'polypeptide(L)'
;MFFQTALLAALASSVASHATFQDFWVNGVDQGAFCVRLPLSNSPVTDVTSTDLACNANAHAASGICQVMPGDSVTVEMHQQAGDRSCANEAIGGDHFGPVQVYMAKVDDATTAVGSSQSWFKVGEIGLPSNNPDYWGTEVLNDNCGHFTVTVPKDIAPGNYLLRAEVIALHVASSVGGAQFYMSCIQINVGGSGTAKPSGVKIPGVYSASDPGILINIHQTLASYTIPGPTPYNSPSPVPVATPWPTTATWNTATQPSTVPALPPGSTSAAAPPSQTSGAAGAAQTAYGQCGGTGWTGPTACASGFKCNAQSQYYAQCVPA
;
A
#
# COMPACT_ATOMS: atom_id res chain seq x y z
N MET A 1 26.89 59.33 19.67
CA MET A 1 26.83 57.93 20.13
C MET A 1 25.46 57.40 19.76
N PHE A 2 25.36 56.62 18.68
CA PHE A 2 24.14 55.93 18.29
C PHE A 2 24.38 54.43 18.52
N PHE A 3 23.68 53.84 19.48
CA PHE A 3 23.66 52.39 19.69
C PHE A 3 22.57 51.80 18.79
N GLN A 4 22.97 51.09 17.74
CA GLN A 4 22.08 50.19 16.99
C GLN A 4 22.00 48.87 17.74
N THR A 5 20.85 48.59 18.34
CA THR A 5 20.49 47.26 18.83
C THR A 5 20.04 46.42 17.64
N ALA A 6 20.87 45.47 17.22
CA ALA A 6 20.48 44.43 16.27
C ALA A 6 19.67 43.35 16.99
N LEU A 7 18.43 43.14 16.55
CA LEU A 7 17.56 42.07 17.02
C LEU A 7 17.90 40.80 16.21
N LEU A 8 18.55 39.81 16.82
CA LEU A 8 18.69 38.47 16.23
C LEU A 8 17.34 37.74 16.38
N ALA A 9 16.63 37.55 15.26
CA ALA A 9 15.53 36.60 15.21
C ALA A 9 16.12 35.18 15.12
N ALA A 10 16.02 34.40 16.19
CA ALA A 10 16.30 32.97 16.15
C ALA A 10 15.18 32.29 15.36
N LEU A 11 15.45 31.89 14.11
CA LEU A 11 14.61 30.94 13.40
C LEU A 11 14.78 29.57 14.09
N ALA A 12 13.81 29.18 14.89
CA ALA A 12 13.67 27.80 15.30
C ALA A 12 13.25 26.99 14.07
N SER A 13 14.19 26.31 13.43
CA SER A 13 13.88 25.24 12.49
C SER A 13 13.17 24.12 13.27
N SER A 14 11.85 24.06 13.16
CA SER A 14 11.09 22.91 13.65
C SER A 14 11.45 21.72 12.76
N VAL A 15 12.35 20.85 13.24
CA VAL A 15 12.58 19.56 12.59
C VAL A 15 11.32 18.73 12.81
N ALA A 16 10.49 18.63 11.79
CA ALA A 16 9.43 17.64 11.77
C ALA A 16 10.09 16.27 11.61
N SER A 17 9.86 15.36 12.54
CA SER A 17 10.46 14.02 12.52
C SER A 17 9.41 12.91 12.40
N HIS A 18 8.18 13.22 12.78
CA HIS A 18 7.01 12.36 12.77
C HIS A 18 6.40 12.30 11.38
N ALA A 19 5.85 11.15 10.99
CA ALA A 19 5.42 10.92 9.62
C ALA A 19 4.26 9.91 9.53
N THR A 20 3.65 9.81 8.36
CA THR A 20 2.47 8.96 8.11
C THR A 20 2.57 8.29 6.75
N PHE A 21 2.25 7.00 6.67
CA PHE A 21 1.97 6.34 5.39
C PHE A 21 0.63 6.85 4.86
N GLN A 22 0.67 7.73 3.88
CA GLN A 22 -0.51 8.49 3.47
C GLN A 22 -1.01 8.17 2.06
N ASP A 23 -0.15 7.61 1.20
CA ASP A 23 -0.49 7.33 -0.19
C ASP A 23 -0.15 5.89 -0.59
N PHE A 24 -0.80 5.41 -1.65
CA PHE A 24 -0.65 4.06 -2.15
C PHE A 24 -0.56 4.03 -3.67
N TRP A 25 0.23 3.10 -4.21
CA TRP A 25 0.40 2.94 -5.65
C TRP A 25 0.25 1.48 -6.07
N VAL A 26 -0.29 1.29 -7.27
CA VAL A 26 -0.42 -0.03 -7.91
C VAL A 26 0.23 0.02 -9.28
N ASN A 27 1.27 -0.77 -9.51
CA ASN A 27 2.02 -0.83 -10.77
C ASN A 27 2.47 0.55 -11.28
N GLY A 28 2.92 1.42 -10.36
CA GLY A 28 3.35 2.79 -10.67
C GLY A 28 2.21 3.78 -10.91
N VAL A 29 0.94 3.37 -10.73
CA VAL A 29 -0.22 4.26 -10.79
C VAL A 29 -0.57 4.75 -9.39
N ASP A 30 -0.51 6.07 -9.21
CA ASP A 30 -0.85 6.75 -7.96
C ASP A 30 -2.33 6.60 -7.63
N GLN A 31 -2.64 6.04 -6.46
CA GLN A 31 -4.00 5.98 -5.92
C GLN A 31 -4.26 7.11 -4.92
N GLY A 32 -3.23 7.88 -4.57
CA GLY A 32 -3.24 8.82 -3.45
C GLY A 32 -3.69 8.14 -2.16
N ALA A 33 -4.39 8.89 -1.31
CA ALA A 33 -4.98 8.40 -0.07
C ALA A 33 -6.30 7.62 -0.25
N PHE A 34 -6.76 7.34 -1.49
CA PHE A 34 -8.12 6.83 -1.76
C PHE A 34 -8.48 5.58 -0.94
N CYS A 35 -7.54 4.64 -0.83
CA CYS A 35 -7.73 3.40 -0.09
C CYS A 35 -6.96 3.36 1.24
N VAL A 36 -6.36 4.47 1.66
CA VAL A 36 -5.57 4.55 2.91
C VAL A 36 -6.44 5.02 4.06
N ARG A 37 -6.40 4.29 5.17
CA ARG A 37 -7.02 4.70 6.44
C ARG A 37 -6.05 5.61 7.19
N LEU A 38 -6.16 6.90 6.95
CA LEU A 38 -5.24 7.90 7.52
C LEU A 38 -5.47 8.09 9.03
N PRO A 39 -4.41 8.05 9.87
CA PRO A 39 -4.51 8.44 11.27
C PRO A 39 -4.80 9.95 11.41
N LEU A 40 -5.35 10.34 12.56
CA LEU A 40 -5.67 11.75 12.85
C LEU A 40 -4.41 12.61 13.03
N SER A 41 -3.32 12.01 13.51
CA SER A 41 -2.03 12.67 13.66
C SER A 41 -0.90 11.75 13.18
N ASN A 42 0.26 12.34 12.95
CA ASN A 42 1.50 11.62 12.67
C ASN A 42 2.22 11.17 13.96
N SER A 43 1.55 11.20 15.13
CA SER A 43 2.13 10.73 16.39
C SER A 43 2.31 9.20 16.37
N PRO A 44 3.35 8.66 17.03
CA PRO A 44 3.57 7.22 17.02
C PRO A 44 2.65 6.53 18.02
N VAL A 45 2.32 5.28 17.74
CA VAL A 45 1.93 4.33 18.78
C VAL A 45 3.22 3.86 19.48
N THR A 46 3.21 3.67 20.79
CA THR A 46 4.38 3.17 21.55
C THR A 46 4.08 1.92 22.38
N ASP A 47 2.81 1.68 22.70
CA ASP A 47 2.36 0.49 23.43
C ASP A 47 2.11 -0.66 22.47
N VAL A 48 3.00 -1.66 22.49
CA VAL A 48 2.91 -2.89 21.67
C VAL A 48 1.71 -3.78 22.02
N THR A 49 1.03 -3.52 23.13
CA THR A 49 -0.18 -4.24 23.55
C THR A 49 -1.47 -3.55 23.12
N SER A 50 -1.39 -2.28 22.66
CA SER A 50 -2.55 -1.52 22.21
C SER A 50 -3.14 -2.10 20.92
N THR A 51 -4.47 -2.03 20.80
CA THR A 51 -5.17 -2.34 19.55
C THR A 51 -4.83 -1.37 18.42
N ASP A 52 -4.37 -0.16 18.77
CA ASP A 52 -3.95 0.86 17.81
C ASP A 52 -2.72 0.42 17.00
N LEU A 53 -1.92 -0.51 17.53
CA LEU A 53 -0.75 -1.03 16.82
C LEU A 53 -1.12 -1.67 15.46
N ALA A 54 -2.36 -2.15 15.30
CA ALA A 54 -2.80 -2.79 14.07
C ALA A 54 -2.95 -1.79 12.91
N CYS A 55 -3.73 -0.73 13.09
CA CYS A 55 -4.08 0.21 12.02
C CYS A 55 -4.02 1.69 12.45
N ASN A 56 -3.24 1.98 13.48
CA ASN A 56 -3.09 3.29 14.12
C ASN A 56 -4.33 3.78 14.88
N ALA A 57 -4.13 4.74 15.79
CA ALA A 57 -5.18 5.32 16.61
C ALA A 57 -6.06 6.27 15.79
N ASN A 58 -7.38 6.18 15.97
CA ASN A 58 -8.36 7.07 15.33
C ASN A 58 -8.19 7.17 13.79
N ALA A 59 -7.79 6.08 13.14
CA ALA A 59 -7.68 6.04 11.69
C ALA A 59 -9.05 6.24 11.04
N HIS A 60 -9.11 7.14 10.07
CA HIS A 60 -10.32 7.49 9.34
C HIS A 60 -10.66 6.38 8.34
N ALA A 61 -11.94 6.23 8.03
CA ALA A 61 -12.35 5.35 6.95
C ALA A 61 -11.74 5.85 5.63
N ALA A 62 -11.18 4.93 4.84
CA ALA A 62 -10.71 5.28 3.51
C ALA A 62 -11.90 5.53 2.57
N SER A 63 -11.67 6.27 1.48
CA SER A 63 -12.72 6.60 0.51
C SER A 63 -13.16 5.40 -0.35
N GLY A 64 -12.34 4.36 -0.44
CA GLY A 64 -12.72 3.12 -1.13
C GLY A 64 -11.68 2.01 -1.03
N ILE A 65 -11.68 1.13 -2.03
CA ILE A 65 -10.85 -0.08 -2.08
C ILE A 65 -10.03 -0.06 -3.36
N CYS A 66 -8.71 -0.15 -3.24
CA CYS A 66 -7.81 -0.27 -4.39
C CYS A 66 -7.82 -1.71 -4.92
N GLN A 67 -7.91 -1.85 -6.25
CA GLN A 67 -7.89 -3.16 -6.90
C GLN A 67 -6.44 -3.58 -7.18
N VAL A 68 -6.08 -4.81 -6.83
CA VAL A 68 -4.75 -5.37 -7.09
C VAL A 68 -4.88 -6.80 -7.61
N MET A 69 -3.94 -7.21 -8.45
CA MET A 69 -3.81 -8.56 -8.96
C MET A 69 -2.62 -9.27 -8.31
N PRO A 70 -2.67 -10.61 -8.16
CA PRO A 70 -1.51 -11.38 -7.73
C PRO A 70 -0.30 -11.10 -8.65
N GLY A 71 0.84 -10.75 -8.05
CA GLY A 71 2.05 -10.34 -8.76
C GLY A 71 2.18 -8.85 -9.05
N ASP A 72 1.16 -8.03 -8.78
CA ASP A 72 1.28 -6.57 -8.89
C ASP A 72 2.34 -6.03 -7.92
N SER A 73 3.02 -4.97 -8.36
CA SER A 73 3.89 -4.17 -7.51
C SER A 73 3.03 -3.13 -6.80
N VAL A 74 2.93 -3.22 -5.48
CA VAL A 74 2.23 -2.24 -4.66
C VAL A 74 3.23 -1.44 -3.85
N THR A 75 3.06 -0.11 -3.82
CA THR A 75 3.99 0.79 -3.15
C THR A 75 3.26 1.60 -2.10
N VAL A 76 3.81 1.63 -0.89
CA VAL A 76 3.32 2.46 0.20
C VAL A 76 4.20 3.71 0.26
N GLU A 77 3.59 4.86 0.51
CA GLU A 77 4.28 6.15 0.50
C GLU A 77 4.09 6.90 1.82
N MET A 78 5.20 7.35 2.40
CA MET A 78 5.28 8.02 3.70
C MET A 78 5.82 9.43 3.57
N HIS A 79 5.26 10.37 4.32
CA HIS A 79 5.78 11.75 4.45
C HIS A 79 5.55 12.32 5.85
N GLN A 80 6.35 13.33 6.21
CA GLN A 80 6.32 13.95 7.54
C GLN A 80 5.04 14.72 7.84
N GLN A 81 4.56 15.47 6.84
CA GLN A 81 3.39 16.33 6.98
C GLN A 81 2.24 15.78 6.17
N ALA A 82 1.03 15.93 6.71
CA ALA A 82 -0.19 15.52 6.01
C ALA A 82 -0.29 16.24 4.65
N GLY A 83 -0.31 15.45 3.58
CA GLY A 83 -0.40 15.95 2.21
C GLY A 83 0.90 16.49 1.62
N ASP A 84 2.02 16.50 2.37
CA ASP A 84 3.35 16.73 1.77
C ASP A 84 3.76 15.49 0.99
N ARG A 85 4.35 15.68 -0.19
CA ARG A 85 4.92 14.61 -1.02
C ARG A 85 6.29 14.98 -1.59
N SER A 86 6.90 16.07 -1.11
CA SER A 86 8.12 16.60 -1.69
C SER A 86 9.31 15.66 -1.45
N CYS A 87 9.95 15.19 -2.52
CA CYS A 87 11.24 14.48 -2.41
C CYS A 87 12.40 15.38 -1.93
N ALA A 88 12.18 16.68 -1.77
CA ALA A 88 13.18 17.57 -1.17
C ALA A 88 13.22 17.45 0.36
N ASN A 89 12.18 16.87 0.96
CA ASN A 89 12.09 16.61 2.39
C ASN A 89 12.28 15.11 2.64
N GLU A 90 12.74 14.76 3.84
CA GLU A 90 12.74 13.38 4.28
C GLU A 90 11.30 12.87 4.42
N ALA A 91 11.06 11.62 4.03
CA ALA A 91 9.78 10.96 4.27
C ALA A 91 9.52 10.76 5.76
N ILE A 92 10.58 10.41 6.49
CA ILE A 92 10.65 10.38 7.95
C ILE A 92 12.03 10.88 8.37
N GLY A 93 12.08 11.91 9.21
CA GLY A 93 13.32 12.63 9.49
C GLY A 93 13.72 12.64 10.95
N GLY A 94 14.75 13.42 11.28
CA GLY A 94 15.25 13.53 12.66
C GLY A 94 15.79 12.20 13.18
N ASP A 95 16.60 11.51 12.37
CA ASP A 95 17.29 10.28 12.72
C ASP A 95 16.36 9.14 13.19
N HIS A 96 15.14 9.07 12.65
CA HIS A 96 14.18 7.99 12.91
C HIS A 96 14.60 6.70 12.20
N PHE A 97 15.77 6.19 12.56
CA PHE A 97 16.36 4.97 12.04
C PHE A 97 15.59 3.74 12.50
N GLY A 98 15.36 2.80 11.57
CA GLY A 98 14.74 1.52 11.87
C GLY A 98 14.18 0.81 10.63
N PRO A 99 13.42 -0.27 10.83
CA PRO A 99 12.88 -1.07 9.74
C PRO A 99 11.64 -0.45 9.09
N VAL A 100 11.40 -0.87 7.85
CA VAL A 100 10.11 -0.74 7.14
C VAL A 100 9.55 -2.13 6.92
N GLN A 101 8.26 -2.33 7.17
CA GLN A 101 7.59 -3.63 7.07
C GLN A 101 6.21 -3.48 6.43
N VAL A 102 5.80 -4.49 5.65
CA VAL A 102 4.47 -4.56 5.07
C VAL A 102 3.83 -5.91 5.38
N TYR A 103 2.59 -5.85 5.88
CA TYR A 103 1.77 -7.02 6.20
C TYR A 103 0.49 -7.01 5.38
N MET A 104 -0.11 -8.18 5.21
CA MET A 104 -1.45 -8.35 4.65
C MET A 104 -2.30 -9.21 5.57
N ALA A 105 -3.60 -8.98 5.58
CA ALA A 105 -4.58 -9.80 6.28
C ALA A 105 -5.83 -9.99 5.42
N LYS A 106 -6.22 -11.24 5.17
CA LYS A 106 -7.49 -11.57 4.51
C LYS A 106 -8.63 -11.14 5.43
N VAL A 107 -9.62 -10.44 4.87
CA VAL A 107 -10.81 -10.00 5.60
C VAL A 107 -12.08 -10.29 4.80
N ASP A 108 -13.22 -10.25 5.46
CA ASP A 108 -14.53 -10.38 4.82
C ASP A 108 -14.87 -9.09 4.06
N ASP A 109 -14.72 -7.94 4.73
CA ASP A 109 -14.97 -6.61 4.19
C ASP A 109 -13.86 -5.64 4.58
N ALA A 110 -13.12 -5.15 3.57
CA ALA A 110 -12.01 -4.22 3.78
C ALA A 110 -12.46 -2.82 4.22
N THR A 111 -13.74 -2.47 4.12
CA THR A 111 -14.25 -1.16 4.58
C THR A 111 -14.59 -1.14 6.08
N THR A 112 -14.89 -2.30 6.66
CA THR A 112 -15.36 -2.42 8.05
C THR A 112 -14.44 -3.26 8.95
N ALA A 113 -13.49 -4.00 8.37
CA ALA A 113 -12.59 -4.87 9.15
C ALA A 113 -11.79 -4.09 10.21
N VAL A 114 -11.85 -4.58 11.45
CA VAL A 114 -11.06 -4.09 12.59
C VAL A 114 -9.69 -4.77 12.56
N GLY A 115 -8.63 -4.00 12.31
CA GLY A 115 -7.27 -4.52 12.12
C GLY A 115 -6.78 -5.43 13.26
N SER A 116 -7.10 -5.07 14.50
CA SER A 116 -6.66 -5.82 15.68
C SER A 116 -7.31 -7.20 15.84
N SER A 117 -8.39 -7.46 15.11
CA SER A 117 -9.07 -8.76 15.09
C SER A 117 -8.53 -9.69 13.99
N GLN A 118 -7.71 -9.19 13.06
CA GLN A 118 -7.31 -9.93 11.87
C GLN A 118 -6.12 -10.86 12.09
N SER A 119 -5.82 -11.68 11.09
CA SER A 119 -4.66 -12.57 11.06
C SER A 119 -3.70 -12.06 9.99
N TRP A 120 -2.54 -11.55 10.42
CA TRP A 120 -1.60 -10.82 9.59
C TRP A 120 -0.44 -11.70 9.17
N PHE A 121 -0.07 -11.70 7.89
CA PHE A 121 1.18 -12.29 7.41
C PHE A 121 2.03 -11.20 6.78
N LYS A 122 3.34 -11.26 7.01
CA LYS A 122 4.29 -10.28 6.46
C LYS A 122 4.53 -10.59 4.98
N VAL A 123 4.63 -9.57 4.13
CA VAL A 123 4.85 -9.73 2.68
C VAL A 123 6.12 -9.03 2.18
N GLY A 124 6.68 -8.12 2.99
CA GLY A 124 7.99 -7.53 2.71
C GLY A 124 8.52 -6.77 3.90
N GLU A 125 9.83 -6.62 3.96
CA GLU A 125 10.52 -5.85 4.99
C GLU A 125 11.90 -5.42 4.52
N ILE A 126 12.43 -4.39 5.18
CA ILE A 126 13.83 -4.00 5.12
C ILE A 126 14.23 -3.49 6.50
N GLY A 127 15.35 -3.98 7.02
CA GLY A 127 15.85 -3.68 8.37
C GLY A 127 17.10 -2.82 8.32
N LEU A 128 18.26 -3.45 8.54
CA LEU A 128 19.58 -2.84 8.44
C LEU A 128 20.28 -3.38 7.17
N PRO A 129 19.97 -2.87 5.97
CA PRO A 129 20.53 -3.37 4.71
C PRO A 129 22.06 -3.21 4.58
N SER A 130 22.69 -2.26 5.26
CA SER A 130 24.14 -2.16 5.38
C SER A 130 24.56 -1.94 6.82
N ASN A 131 25.69 -2.53 7.22
CA ASN A 131 26.28 -2.39 8.56
C ASN A 131 27.71 -1.83 8.54
N ASN A 132 28.13 -1.23 7.42
CA ASN A 132 29.43 -0.58 7.30
C ASN A 132 29.41 0.56 6.25
N PRO A 133 29.00 1.79 6.65
CA PRO A 133 28.36 2.12 7.94
C PRO A 133 26.95 1.55 8.05
N ASP A 134 26.36 1.62 9.24
CA ASP A 134 24.93 1.30 9.42
C ASP A 134 24.08 2.14 8.46
N TYR A 135 23.15 1.46 7.78
CA TYR A 135 22.18 2.09 6.89
C TYR A 135 20.84 1.38 7.05
N TRP A 136 19.80 2.14 7.38
CA TRP A 136 18.51 1.61 7.83
C TRP A 136 17.44 1.63 6.73
N GLY A 137 16.42 0.81 6.91
CA GLY A 137 15.26 0.75 6.04
C GLY A 137 14.57 2.11 5.87
N THR A 138 14.51 2.94 6.92
CA THR A 138 13.98 4.30 6.83
C THR A 138 14.85 5.25 6.03
N GLU A 139 16.17 5.03 5.97
CA GLU A 139 17.05 5.79 5.07
C GLU A 139 16.83 5.36 3.62
N VAL A 140 16.66 4.05 3.37
CA VAL A 140 16.24 3.56 2.05
C VAL A 140 14.88 4.12 1.65
N LEU A 141 13.96 4.28 2.60
CA LEU A 141 12.66 4.93 2.38
C LEU A 141 12.84 6.39 1.97
N ASN A 142 13.71 7.14 2.65
CA ASN A 142 14.04 8.53 2.34
C ASN A 142 14.69 8.67 0.96
N ASP A 143 15.66 7.80 0.61
CA ASP A 143 16.30 7.79 -0.71
C ASP A 143 15.29 7.57 -1.84
N ASN A 144 14.22 6.82 -1.56
CA ASN A 144 13.14 6.54 -2.50
C ASN A 144 11.95 7.50 -2.33
N CYS A 145 12.17 8.69 -1.76
CA CYS A 145 11.13 9.71 -1.62
C CYS A 145 9.86 9.20 -0.90
N GLY A 146 10.06 8.40 0.15
CA GLY A 146 8.96 7.82 0.92
C GLY A 146 8.39 6.52 0.38
N HIS A 147 8.89 5.99 -0.74
CA HIS A 147 8.31 4.83 -1.42
C HIS A 147 8.95 3.52 -0.97
N PHE A 148 8.12 2.58 -0.54
CA PHE A 148 8.53 1.18 -0.31
C PHE A 148 7.62 0.22 -1.09
N THR A 149 8.22 -0.54 -1.99
CA THR A 149 7.50 -1.43 -2.90
C THR A 149 7.57 -2.88 -2.44
N VAL A 150 6.43 -3.58 -2.45
CA VAL A 150 6.33 -5.02 -2.27
C VAL A 150 5.52 -5.64 -3.40
N THR A 151 5.70 -6.94 -3.64
CA THR A 151 4.90 -7.67 -4.62
C THR A 151 3.73 -8.36 -3.94
N VAL A 152 2.52 -8.23 -4.48
CA VAL A 152 1.35 -8.99 -4.00
C VAL A 152 1.63 -10.49 -4.23
N PRO A 153 1.56 -11.36 -3.20
CA PRO A 153 1.82 -12.79 -3.38
C PRO A 153 0.97 -13.41 -4.49
N LYS A 154 1.58 -14.28 -5.31
CA LYS A 154 0.95 -14.79 -6.53
C LYS A 154 -0.11 -15.87 -6.29
N ASP A 155 -0.07 -16.51 -5.13
CA ASP A 155 -0.80 -17.75 -4.82
C ASP A 155 -1.91 -17.59 -3.78
N ILE A 156 -2.06 -16.40 -3.18
CA ILE A 156 -3.08 -16.13 -2.16
C ILE A 156 -4.50 -16.12 -2.72
N ALA A 157 -5.47 -16.50 -1.87
CA ALA A 157 -6.88 -16.50 -2.24
C ALA A 157 -7.40 -15.09 -2.61
N PRO A 158 -8.29 -14.95 -3.61
CA PRO A 158 -8.87 -13.65 -3.95
C PRO A 158 -9.81 -13.12 -2.86
N GLY A 159 -10.10 -11.82 -2.93
CA GLY A 159 -11.10 -11.10 -2.12
C GLY A 159 -10.52 -9.92 -1.35
N ASN A 160 -11.25 -9.47 -0.33
CA ASN A 160 -10.84 -8.32 0.47
C ASN A 160 -9.64 -8.64 1.37
N TYR A 161 -8.73 -7.67 1.48
CA TYR A 161 -7.59 -7.66 2.38
C TYR A 161 -7.40 -6.27 3.00
N LEU A 162 -6.80 -6.24 4.19
CA LEU A 162 -6.08 -5.06 4.66
C LEU A 162 -4.60 -5.26 4.39
N LEU A 163 -3.93 -4.24 3.88
CA LEU A 163 -2.47 -4.13 3.82
C LEU A 163 -2.04 -3.15 4.89
N ARG A 164 -0.99 -3.44 5.66
CA ARG A 164 -0.47 -2.60 6.74
C ARG A 164 0.98 -2.26 6.45
N ALA A 165 1.26 -0.99 6.25
CA ALA A 165 2.63 -0.45 6.17
C ALA A 165 3.07 0.02 7.54
N GLU A 166 4.32 -0.24 7.92
CA GLU A 166 4.88 0.17 9.20
C GLU A 166 6.34 0.60 9.10
N VAL A 167 6.66 1.67 9.82
CA VAL A 167 8.01 2.02 10.25
C VAL A 167 8.08 1.88 11.77
N ILE A 168 9.22 1.38 12.27
CA ILE A 168 9.55 1.42 13.69
C ILE A 168 10.77 2.33 13.85
N ALA A 169 10.61 3.51 14.45
CA ALA A 169 11.74 4.39 14.75
C ALA A 169 12.37 4.02 16.09
N LEU A 170 13.70 3.86 16.09
CA LEU A 170 14.46 3.26 17.20
C LEU A 170 15.38 4.24 17.93
N HIS A 171 15.38 5.51 17.56
CA HIS A 171 16.29 6.54 18.08
C HIS A 171 16.24 6.73 19.60
N VAL A 172 15.11 6.41 20.25
CA VAL A 172 14.97 6.38 21.73
C VAL A 172 14.57 5.00 22.27
N ALA A 173 14.80 3.94 21.51
CA ALA A 173 14.39 2.57 21.84
C ALA A 173 15.31 1.85 22.87
N SER A 174 16.25 2.56 23.49
CA SER A 174 17.11 2.00 24.54
C SER A 174 16.38 1.75 25.86
N SER A 175 15.06 1.99 25.92
CA SER A 175 14.20 1.77 27.07
C SER A 175 12.85 1.23 26.62
N VAL A 176 12.21 0.43 27.48
CA VAL A 176 10.88 -0.15 27.23
C VAL A 176 9.88 0.98 26.95
N GLY A 177 9.11 0.85 25.87
CA GLY A 177 8.18 1.88 25.40
C GLY A 177 8.83 3.02 24.61
N GLY A 178 10.15 2.96 24.37
CA GLY A 178 10.87 3.95 23.57
C GLY A 178 10.72 3.77 22.06
N ALA A 179 10.54 2.55 21.57
CA ALA A 179 10.27 2.32 20.15
C ALA A 179 8.97 3.00 19.71
N GLN A 180 9.02 3.67 18.56
CA GLN A 180 7.91 4.44 18.01
C GLN A 180 7.41 3.79 16.73
N PHE A 181 6.12 3.42 16.72
CA PHE A 181 5.51 2.68 15.63
C PHE A 181 4.62 3.61 14.81
N TYR A 182 4.91 3.73 13.51
CA TYR A 182 4.18 4.54 12.55
C TYR A 182 3.57 3.60 11.52
N MET A 183 2.25 3.41 11.55
CA MET A 183 1.57 2.53 10.61
C MET A 183 0.32 3.16 10.00
N SER A 184 -0.10 2.63 8.86
CA SER A 184 -1.42 2.89 8.29
C SER A 184 -1.92 1.63 7.58
N CYS A 185 -3.24 1.46 7.56
CA CYS A 185 -3.89 0.34 6.88
C CYS A 185 -4.50 0.78 5.56
N ILE A 186 -4.35 -0.04 4.53
CA ILE A 186 -4.80 0.18 3.16
C ILE A 186 -5.82 -0.88 2.80
N GLN A 187 -6.94 -0.46 2.23
CA GLN A 187 -8.06 -1.31 1.83
C GLN A 187 -7.84 -1.79 0.40
N ILE A 188 -7.63 -3.10 0.21
CA ILE A 188 -7.41 -3.66 -1.13
C ILE A 188 -8.32 -4.85 -1.40
N ASN A 189 -8.63 -5.06 -2.68
CA ASN A 189 -9.27 -6.27 -3.17
C ASN A 189 -8.30 -6.98 -4.11
N VAL A 190 -7.94 -8.21 -3.74
CA VAL A 190 -7.02 -9.06 -4.52
C VAL A 190 -7.84 -9.91 -5.48
N GLY A 191 -7.58 -9.80 -6.78
CA GLY A 191 -8.19 -10.65 -7.80
C GLY A 191 -7.53 -12.02 -7.94
N GLY A 192 -7.75 -12.66 -9.10
CA GLY A 192 -7.10 -13.93 -9.46
C GLY A 192 -7.78 -15.18 -8.91
N SER A 193 -7.04 -16.29 -8.89
CA SER A 193 -7.56 -17.64 -8.61
C SER A 193 -6.68 -18.45 -7.65
N GLY A 194 -5.81 -17.77 -6.88
CA GLY A 194 -5.00 -18.41 -5.86
C GLY A 194 -5.86 -19.06 -4.77
N THR A 195 -5.25 -19.92 -3.96
CA THR A 195 -5.94 -20.65 -2.89
C THR A 195 -5.18 -20.65 -1.59
N ALA A 196 -3.95 -20.12 -1.57
CA ALA A 196 -3.11 -20.09 -0.39
C ALA A 196 -3.73 -19.20 0.69
N LYS A 197 -3.61 -19.67 1.93
CA LYS A 197 -4.02 -18.98 3.15
C LYS A 197 -2.80 -18.93 4.07
N PRO A 198 -1.91 -17.94 3.91
CA PRO A 198 -0.69 -17.86 4.71
C PRO A 198 -1.02 -17.86 6.21
N SER A 199 -0.22 -18.59 6.99
CA SER A 199 -0.31 -18.55 8.45
C SER A 199 -0.04 -17.13 8.93
N GLY A 200 -0.92 -16.61 9.78
CA GLY A 200 -0.81 -15.25 10.29
C GLY A 200 -0.56 -15.17 11.78
N VAL A 201 -0.22 -13.96 12.22
CA VAL A 201 0.00 -13.53 13.60
C VAL A 201 -1.03 -12.47 14.00
N LYS A 202 -1.16 -12.19 15.30
CA LYS A 202 -2.02 -11.12 15.82
C LYS A 202 -1.22 -9.83 15.99
N ILE A 203 -1.85 -8.70 15.68
CA ILE A 203 -1.34 -7.37 15.98
C ILE A 203 -2.47 -6.68 16.75
N PRO A 204 -2.35 -6.40 18.07
CA PRO A 204 -1.20 -6.66 18.94
C PRO A 204 -0.98 -8.15 19.22
N GLY A 205 0.23 -8.49 19.69
CA GLY A 205 0.63 -9.85 20.08
C GLY A 205 1.83 -10.42 19.33
N VAL A 206 2.12 -9.92 18.13
CA VAL A 206 3.31 -10.28 17.36
C VAL A 206 4.59 -9.67 17.94
N TYR A 207 4.46 -8.52 18.62
CA TYR A 207 5.58 -7.76 19.18
C TYR A 207 5.56 -7.85 20.70
N SER A 208 6.74 -8.06 21.28
CA SER A 208 7.01 -7.86 22.71
C SER A 208 7.83 -6.59 22.92
N ALA A 209 7.57 -5.91 24.02
CA ALA A 209 8.35 -4.73 24.42
C ALA A 209 9.82 -5.06 24.72
N SER A 210 10.16 -6.35 24.85
CA SER A 210 11.51 -6.86 25.05
C SER A 210 12.12 -7.50 23.80
N ASP A 211 11.45 -7.46 22.64
CA ASP A 211 12.03 -8.02 21.42
C ASP A 211 13.34 -7.29 21.09
N PRO A 212 14.39 -7.98 20.64
CA PRO A 212 15.69 -7.36 20.38
C PRO A 212 15.66 -6.33 19.24
N GLY A 213 14.63 -6.36 18.39
CA GLY A 213 14.39 -5.33 17.37
C GLY A 213 13.54 -4.14 17.84
N ILE A 214 13.05 -4.16 19.09
CA ILE A 214 12.17 -3.16 19.71
C ILE A 214 12.83 -2.51 20.92
N LEU A 215 13.49 -3.28 21.80
CA LEU A 215 14.30 -2.76 22.90
C LEU A 215 15.77 -2.84 22.50
N ILE A 216 16.31 -1.75 21.97
CA ILE A 216 17.63 -1.71 21.35
C ILE A 216 18.26 -0.33 21.47
N ASN A 217 19.57 -0.29 21.72
CA ASN A 217 20.36 0.94 21.62
C ASN A 217 21.04 0.98 20.26
N ILE A 218 20.54 1.81 19.34
CA ILE A 218 21.11 1.96 17.99
C ILE A 218 22.30 2.93 17.93
N HIS A 219 22.63 3.61 19.03
CA HIS A 219 23.75 4.56 19.12
C HIS A 219 25.09 3.88 19.47
N GLN A 220 25.10 2.55 19.47
CA GLN A 220 26.30 1.73 19.67
C GLN A 220 26.50 0.85 18.44
N THR A 221 27.69 0.30 18.26
CA THR A 221 27.94 -0.69 17.21
C THR A 221 27.02 -1.90 17.40
N LEU A 222 26.17 -2.17 16.41
CA LEU A 222 25.29 -3.33 16.39
C LEU A 222 26.01 -4.52 15.74
N ALA A 223 25.95 -5.69 16.37
CA ALA A 223 26.44 -6.94 15.75
C ALA A 223 25.48 -7.40 14.65
N SER A 224 24.18 -7.25 14.89
CA SER A 224 23.10 -7.52 13.94
C SER A 224 21.84 -6.79 14.39
N TYR A 225 20.88 -6.67 13.47
CA TYR A 225 19.53 -6.21 13.75
C TYR A 225 18.53 -7.30 13.36
N THR A 226 17.64 -7.66 14.28
CA THR A 226 16.55 -8.61 14.03
C THR A 226 15.25 -7.82 13.85
N ILE A 227 14.69 -7.86 12.64
CA ILE A 227 13.40 -7.22 12.36
C ILE A 227 12.31 -7.92 13.18
N PRO A 228 11.46 -7.20 13.94
CA PRO A 228 10.39 -7.80 14.73
C PRO A 228 9.33 -8.55 13.90
N GLY A 229 8.68 -9.53 14.50
CA GLY A 229 7.59 -10.30 13.88
C GLY A 229 8.03 -11.46 12.98
N PRO A 230 7.09 -12.07 12.22
CA PRO A 230 7.37 -13.26 11.42
C PRO A 230 8.24 -12.94 10.21
N THR A 231 8.87 -13.96 9.63
CA THR A 231 9.53 -13.85 8.32
C THR A 231 8.50 -13.55 7.21
N PRO A 232 8.87 -12.79 6.16
CA PRO A 232 7.96 -12.55 5.05
C PRO A 232 7.51 -13.84 4.34
N TYR A 233 6.25 -13.89 3.95
CA TYR A 233 5.66 -14.99 3.20
C TYR A 233 6.14 -14.96 1.75
N ASN A 234 6.76 -16.04 1.30
CA ASN A 234 7.27 -16.22 -0.07
C ASN A 234 8.15 -15.07 -0.58
N SER A 235 8.76 -14.30 0.32
CA SER A 235 9.71 -13.24 0.00
C SER A 235 10.91 -13.35 0.95
N PRO A 236 12.15 -13.29 0.46
CA PRO A 236 13.32 -13.24 1.33
C PRO A 236 13.41 -11.88 2.03
N SER A 237 13.88 -11.87 3.27
CA SER A 237 14.34 -10.66 3.94
C SER A 237 15.70 -10.24 3.38
N PRO A 238 15.94 -8.94 3.10
CA PRO A 238 17.25 -8.46 2.72
C PRO A 238 18.30 -8.80 3.79
N VAL A 239 19.45 -9.34 3.38
CA VAL A 239 20.56 -9.65 4.26
C VAL A 239 21.50 -8.43 4.31
N PRO A 240 21.98 -7.99 5.50
CA PRO A 240 22.91 -6.89 5.61
C PRO A 240 24.20 -7.13 4.81
N VAL A 241 24.67 -6.11 4.09
CA VAL A 241 25.98 -6.12 3.40
C VAL A 241 27.01 -5.27 4.15
N ALA A 242 28.28 -5.65 4.07
CA ALA A 242 29.39 -4.95 4.73
C ALA A 242 30.01 -3.83 3.85
N THR A 243 29.20 -3.22 2.99
CA THR A 243 29.59 -2.15 2.06
C THR A 243 28.60 -1.00 2.18
N PRO A 244 29.02 0.26 1.92
CA PRO A 244 28.11 1.39 1.91
C PRO A 244 26.88 1.13 1.03
N TRP A 245 25.70 1.50 1.53
CA TRP A 245 24.47 1.35 0.78
C TRP A 245 24.44 2.36 -0.40
N PRO A 246 23.97 1.96 -1.60
CA PRO A 246 23.78 2.91 -2.69
C PRO A 246 22.63 3.87 -2.36
N THR A 247 22.94 5.16 -2.22
CA THR A 247 21.97 6.22 -1.90
C THR A 247 21.26 6.79 -3.13
N THR A 248 21.49 6.21 -4.31
CA THR A 248 20.80 6.64 -5.53
C THR A 248 19.36 6.14 -5.49
N ALA A 249 18.42 7.08 -5.55
CA ALA A 249 16.99 6.78 -5.64
C ALA A 249 16.72 5.74 -6.74
N THR A 250 16.05 4.66 -6.35
CA THR A 250 15.58 3.63 -7.30
C THR A 250 14.15 3.88 -7.76
N TRP A 251 13.41 4.70 -7.02
CA TRP A 251 12.09 5.16 -7.41
C TRP A 251 12.16 6.25 -8.48
N ASN A 252 11.25 6.18 -9.46
CA ASN A 252 11.16 7.20 -10.49
C ASN A 252 10.37 8.42 -9.98
N THR A 253 11.07 9.43 -9.48
CA THR A 253 10.45 10.67 -9.00
C THR A 253 9.68 11.43 -10.08
N ALA A 254 9.93 11.17 -11.37
CA ALA A 254 9.16 11.78 -12.46
C ALA A 254 7.70 11.29 -12.55
N THR A 255 7.37 10.15 -11.92
CA THR A 255 5.97 9.69 -11.81
C THR A 255 5.24 10.32 -10.64
N GLN A 256 5.93 11.07 -9.77
CA GLN A 256 5.31 11.72 -8.63
C GLN A 256 4.48 12.92 -9.09
N PRO A 257 3.16 12.95 -8.83
CA PRO A 257 2.37 14.09 -9.23
C PRO A 257 2.69 15.31 -8.35
N SER A 258 2.80 16.47 -8.98
CA SER A 258 2.98 17.76 -8.30
C SER A 258 1.75 18.24 -7.52
N THR A 259 0.63 17.53 -7.65
CA THR A 259 -0.66 17.85 -7.02
C THR A 259 -1.32 16.56 -6.56
N VAL A 260 -1.83 16.55 -5.32
CA VAL A 260 -2.59 15.41 -4.79
C VAL A 260 -3.79 15.14 -5.71
N PRO A 261 -3.95 13.91 -6.25
CA PRO A 261 -5.15 13.57 -6.99
C PRO A 261 -6.38 13.73 -6.10
N ALA A 262 -7.31 14.61 -6.48
CA ALA A 262 -8.56 14.81 -5.73
C ALA A 262 -9.49 13.58 -5.82
N LEU A 263 -9.23 12.68 -6.78
CA LEU A 263 -9.97 11.45 -7.05
C LEU A 263 -9.02 10.39 -7.63
N PRO A 264 -9.22 9.08 -7.35
CA PRO A 264 -8.38 8.02 -7.91
C PRO A 264 -8.49 7.96 -9.44
N PRO A 265 -7.39 7.62 -10.15
CA PRO A 265 -7.44 7.34 -11.58
C PRO A 265 -8.38 6.16 -11.84
N GLY A 266 -9.45 6.39 -12.60
CA GLY A 266 -10.45 5.34 -12.94
C GLY A 266 -11.83 5.52 -12.31
N SER A 267 -12.08 6.58 -11.55
CA SER A 267 -13.44 6.95 -11.11
C SER A 267 -14.25 7.66 -12.20
N THR A 268 -14.37 7.05 -13.39
CA THR A 268 -15.55 7.34 -14.20
C THR A 268 -16.74 6.72 -13.48
N SER A 269 -17.62 7.56 -12.94
CA SER A 269 -18.92 7.13 -12.43
C SER A 269 -19.61 6.32 -13.54
N ALA A 270 -19.59 5.00 -13.40
CA ALA A 270 -20.49 4.14 -14.14
C ALA A 270 -21.89 4.47 -13.60
N ALA A 271 -22.68 5.18 -14.40
CA ALA A 271 -24.11 5.27 -14.20
C ALA A 271 -24.65 3.85 -13.99
N ALA A 272 -25.48 3.69 -12.96
CA ALA A 272 -26.02 2.41 -12.53
C ALA A 272 -26.55 1.60 -13.74
N PRO A 273 -26.16 0.32 -13.91
CA PRO A 273 -26.79 -0.53 -14.91
C PRO A 273 -28.26 -0.71 -14.51
N PRO A 274 -29.22 -0.64 -15.45
CA PRO A 274 -30.59 -1.08 -15.15
C PRO A 274 -30.55 -2.57 -14.80
N SER A 275 -31.29 -2.97 -13.77
CA SER A 275 -31.44 -4.36 -13.34
C SER A 275 -31.70 -5.27 -14.53
N GLN A 276 -30.78 -6.21 -14.79
CA GLN A 276 -31.04 -7.32 -15.69
C GLN A 276 -31.30 -8.58 -14.88
N THR A 277 -32.57 -8.97 -14.92
CA THR A 277 -33.08 -10.30 -14.63
C THR A 277 -32.30 -11.36 -15.42
N SER A 278 -32.02 -12.47 -14.75
CA SER A 278 -31.39 -13.70 -15.24
C SER A 278 -31.85 -14.11 -16.65
N GLY A 279 -30.92 -14.09 -17.61
CA GLY A 279 -31.12 -14.56 -18.98
C GLY A 279 -30.83 -16.05 -19.13
N ALA A 280 -31.87 -16.80 -19.45
CA ALA A 280 -31.85 -18.20 -19.85
C ALA A 280 -31.04 -18.43 -21.15
N ALA A 281 -30.77 -19.72 -21.44
CA ALA A 281 -30.10 -20.22 -22.64
C ALA A 281 -30.47 -19.47 -23.93
N GLY A 282 -29.43 -19.10 -24.69
CA GLY A 282 -29.47 -18.08 -25.75
C GLY A 282 -30.61 -18.18 -26.75
N ALA A 283 -31.40 -17.10 -26.85
CA ALA A 283 -32.40 -16.92 -27.90
C ALA A 283 -31.73 -16.77 -29.27
N ALA A 284 -32.29 -17.34 -30.32
CA ALA A 284 -31.87 -17.06 -31.70
C ALA A 284 -32.40 -15.69 -32.16
N GLN A 285 -31.66 -15.00 -33.02
CA GLN A 285 -32.05 -13.75 -33.67
C GLN A 285 -33.22 -13.94 -34.63
N THR A 286 -34.07 -12.92 -34.75
CA THR A 286 -35.21 -12.91 -35.68
C THR A 286 -34.75 -12.76 -37.14
N ALA A 287 -35.64 -13.07 -38.09
CA ALA A 287 -35.42 -12.78 -39.50
C ALA A 287 -35.00 -11.32 -39.70
N TYR A 288 -33.93 -11.09 -40.46
CA TYR A 288 -33.36 -9.76 -40.72
C TYR A 288 -32.78 -9.04 -39.50
N GLY A 289 -32.69 -9.70 -38.34
CA GLY A 289 -32.04 -9.17 -37.15
C GLY A 289 -30.52 -9.13 -37.26
N GLN A 290 -29.87 -8.22 -36.52
CA GLN A 290 -28.41 -8.19 -36.43
C GLN A 290 -27.91 -9.41 -35.66
N CYS A 291 -26.96 -10.14 -36.23
CA CYS A 291 -26.43 -11.39 -35.69
C CYS A 291 -24.90 -11.37 -35.50
N GLY A 292 -24.26 -10.22 -35.72
CA GLY A 292 -22.82 -10.05 -35.55
C GLY A 292 -22.32 -8.65 -35.92
N GLY A 293 -21.01 -8.48 -35.83
CA GLY A 293 -20.31 -7.21 -36.01
C GLY A 293 -19.51 -6.81 -34.77
N THR A 294 -18.43 -6.05 -34.94
CA THR A 294 -17.63 -5.53 -33.83
C THR A 294 -18.50 -4.71 -32.87
N GLY A 295 -18.48 -5.09 -31.59
CA GLY A 295 -19.30 -4.45 -30.54
C GLY A 295 -20.70 -5.04 -30.37
N TRP A 296 -21.12 -6.01 -31.18
CA TRP A 296 -22.40 -6.70 -31.01
C TRP A 296 -22.38 -7.65 -29.81
N THR A 297 -23.34 -7.49 -28.90
CA THR A 297 -23.50 -8.31 -27.69
C THR A 297 -24.79 -9.14 -27.68
N GLY A 298 -25.60 -9.05 -28.74
CA GLY A 298 -26.84 -9.81 -28.90
C GLY A 298 -26.61 -11.21 -29.50
N PRO A 299 -27.70 -11.96 -29.76
CA PRO A 299 -27.55 -13.33 -30.23
C PRO A 299 -26.88 -13.44 -31.60
N THR A 300 -26.10 -14.51 -31.76
CA THR A 300 -25.26 -14.78 -32.93
C THR A 300 -25.81 -15.91 -33.82
N ALA A 301 -26.74 -16.71 -33.29
CA ALA A 301 -27.48 -17.71 -34.05
C ALA A 301 -28.77 -17.09 -34.61
N CYS A 302 -29.10 -17.36 -35.87
CA CYS A 302 -30.35 -16.93 -36.50
C CYS A 302 -31.47 -17.95 -36.30
N ALA A 303 -32.73 -17.50 -36.33
CA ALA A 303 -33.90 -18.37 -36.35
C ALA A 303 -33.83 -19.36 -37.53
N SER A 304 -34.49 -20.50 -37.39
CA SER A 304 -34.53 -21.54 -38.43
C SER A 304 -34.93 -20.98 -39.79
N GLY A 305 -34.20 -21.37 -40.84
CA GLY A 305 -34.38 -20.85 -42.20
C GLY A 305 -33.56 -19.59 -42.53
N PHE A 306 -32.78 -19.06 -41.58
CA PHE A 306 -31.92 -17.90 -41.78
C PHE A 306 -30.46 -18.21 -41.40
N LYS A 307 -29.52 -17.58 -42.08
CA LYS A 307 -28.08 -17.63 -41.79
C LYS A 307 -27.54 -16.24 -41.50
N CYS A 308 -26.56 -16.16 -40.59
CA CYS A 308 -25.92 -14.89 -40.30
C CYS A 308 -24.94 -14.53 -41.42
N ASN A 309 -25.22 -13.45 -42.15
CA ASN A 309 -24.39 -12.97 -43.25
C ASN A 309 -23.69 -11.66 -42.87
N ALA A 310 -22.36 -11.64 -42.88
CA ALA A 310 -21.57 -10.45 -42.61
C ALA A 310 -21.66 -9.47 -43.78
N GLN A 311 -22.10 -8.23 -43.51
CA GLN A 311 -22.17 -7.16 -44.50
C GLN A 311 -21.03 -6.15 -44.35
N SER A 312 -20.50 -6.01 -43.12
CA SER A 312 -19.29 -5.23 -42.82
C SER A 312 -18.63 -5.74 -41.55
N GLN A 313 -17.46 -5.19 -41.20
CA GLN A 313 -16.79 -5.49 -39.93
C GLN A 313 -17.66 -5.14 -38.71
N TYR A 314 -18.56 -4.16 -38.82
CA TYR A 314 -19.41 -3.69 -37.73
C TYR A 314 -20.82 -4.27 -37.77
N TYR A 315 -21.19 -5.03 -38.81
CA TYR A 315 -22.57 -5.47 -39.01
C TYR A 315 -22.70 -6.79 -39.77
N ALA A 316 -23.42 -7.74 -39.18
CA ALA A 316 -23.91 -8.95 -39.82
C ALA A 316 -25.41 -9.12 -39.58
N GLN A 317 -26.14 -9.66 -40.55
CA GLN A 317 -27.60 -9.75 -40.53
C GLN A 317 -28.10 -11.18 -40.84
N CYS A 318 -29.15 -11.62 -40.16
CA CYS A 318 -29.86 -12.85 -40.49
C CYS A 318 -30.59 -12.70 -41.83
N VAL A 319 -30.13 -13.39 -42.86
CA VAL A 319 -30.76 -13.42 -44.18
C VAL A 319 -31.28 -14.83 -44.48
N PRO A 320 -32.30 -15.01 -45.35
CA PRO A 320 -32.78 -16.33 -45.73
C PRO A 320 -31.62 -17.24 -46.18
N ALA A 321 -31.61 -18.47 -45.67
CA ALA A 321 -30.54 -19.44 -45.89
C ALA A 321 -30.44 -19.90 -47.35
#